data_AF-A0A1H1FZP3-F1
#
_entry.id   AF-A0A1H1FZP3-F1
#
_cell.length_a   1.000
_cell.length_b   1.000
_cell.length_c   1.000
_cell.angle_alpha   90.00
_cell.angle_beta   90.00
_cell.angle_gamma   90.00
#
_symmetry.space_group_name_H-M   'P 1'
#
loop_
_entity.id
_entity.type
_entity.pdbx_description
1 polymer ?
#
loop_
_entity_poly.entity_id
_entity_poly.type
_entity_poly.pdbx_seq_one_letter_code
_entity_poly.pdbx_strand_id
1 'polypeptide(L)'
;MQERDLTELFREAAEAAPEATFDENDVARASRRVTARRRIGAVGGSTAVLAVLVTGVGFGAGWFEPEVSTRADPPPSASAPEGPEPRSGGADEAPTMLSVPGGGTSSECGPPDQRLAGELSEELPEVSEASAPVAAADCPPEAKTASFQLSRGQASGNVAVVLSPAAAAPDGGDAELERKDDGGVEVTVRASSGRELTLRSSPDSGGPAPYAGQLRDIAERLAGEL
;
A
#
# COMPACT_ATOMS: atom_id res chain seq x y z
N MET A 1 5.24 -0.84 56.30
CA MET A 1 4.83 0.08 55.22
C MET A 1 3.32 0.02 55.15
N GLN A 2 2.62 1.16 55.25
CA GLN A 2 1.16 1.21 55.47
C GLN A 2 0.47 1.59 54.15
N GLU A 3 -0.65 0.96 53.82
CA GLU A 3 -1.36 1.10 52.53
C GLU A 3 -1.80 2.54 52.21
N ARG A 4 -1.94 3.37 53.26
CA ARG A 4 -2.25 4.80 53.16
C ARG A 4 -1.12 5.61 52.55
N ASP A 5 0.12 5.19 52.80
CA ASP A 5 1.35 5.85 52.33
C ASP A 5 1.53 5.68 50.81
N LEU A 6 1.16 4.51 50.28
CA LEU A 6 1.17 4.25 48.83
C LEU A 6 0.11 5.08 48.10
N THR A 7 -1.06 5.25 48.71
CA THR A 7 -2.17 5.98 48.09
C THR A 7 -1.86 7.47 47.94
N GLU A 8 -1.12 8.06 48.90
CA GLU A 8 -0.65 9.44 48.80
C GLU A 8 0.40 9.61 47.69
N LEU A 9 1.36 8.68 47.59
CA LEU A 9 2.38 8.73 46.53
C LEU A 9 1.77 8.60 45.12
N PHE A 10 0.77 7.74 44.92
CA PHE A 10 0.08 7.63 43.63
C PHE A 10 -0.76 8.86 43.29
N ARG A 11 -1.29 9.56 44.29
CA ARG A 11 -2.08 10.77 44.09
C ARG A 11 -1.20 11.97 43.77
N GLU A 12 0.00 12.04 44.33
CA GLU A 12 0.97 13.11 44.08
C GLU A 12 1.66 13.00 42.72
N ALA A 13 1.88 11.77 42.22
CA ALA A 13 2.45 11.53 40.89
C ALA A 13 1.48 11.75 39.72
N ALA A 14 0.17 11.87 40.00
CA ALA A 14 -0.84 12.16 39.00
C ALA A 14 -0.87 13.68 38.74
N GLU A 15 0.12 14.17 37.98
CA GLU A 15 0.10 15.52 37.43
C GLU A 15 -1.11 15.71 36.50
N ALA A 16 -1.62 16.94 36.39
CA ALA A 16 -2.84 17.24 35.64
C ALA A 16 -2.74 16.69 34.20
N ALA A 17 -3.79 15.99 33.77
CA ALA A 17 -3.81 15.36 32.44
C ALA A 17 -3.53 16.43 31.36
N PRO A 18 -2.59 16.17 30.42
CA PRO A 18 -2.32 17.11 29.35
C PRO A 18 -3.56 17.28 28.47
N GLU A 19 -3.71 18.47 27.88
CA GLU A 19 -4.81 18.75 26.96
C GLU A 19 -4.75 17.78 25.76
N ALA A 20 -5.90 17.29 25.32
CA ALA A 20 -5.98 16.34 24.21
C ALA A 20 -5.46 16.99 22.92
N THR A 21 -4.38 16.46 22.36
CA THR A 21 -3.75 16.96 21.13
C THR A 21 -4.44 16.47 19.86
N PHE A 22 -5.55 15.74 19.98
CA PHE A 22 -6.31 15.15 18.87
C PHE A 22 -7.77 15.57 18.98
N ASP A 23 -8.25 16.32 18.00
CA ASP A 23 -9.60 16.87 18.00
C ASP A 23 -10.43 16.48 16.76
N GLU A 24 -11.69 16.89 16.75
CA GLU A 24 -12.61 16.64 15.65
C GLU A 24 -12.16 17.29 14.33
N ASN A 25 -11.41 18.41 14.39
CA ASN A 25 -10.88 19.07 13.21
C ASN A 25 -9.77 18.25 12.56
N ASP A 26 -8.97 17.50 13.32
CA ASP A 26 -7.97 16.59 12.78
C ASP A 26 -8.62 15.47 11.97
N VAL A 27 -9.69 14.88 12.50
CA VAL A 27 -10.48 13.85 11.81
C VAL A 27 -11.16 14.43 10.56
N ALA A 28 -11.76 15.60 10.67
CA ALA A 28 -12.43 16.26 9.54
C ALA A 28 -11.43 16.64 8.43
N ARG A 29 -10.22 17.11 8.79
CA ARG A 29 -9.15 17.45 7.85
C ARG A 29 -8.63 16.19 7.14
N ALA A 30 -8.39 15.11 7.88
CA ALA A 30 -7.98 13.83 7.31
C ALA A 30 -9.06 13.25 6.38
N SER A 31 -10.33 13.28 6.79
CA SER A 31 -11.48 12.78 6.01
C SER A 31 -11.69 13.55 4.69
N ARG A 32 -11.55 14.89 4.72
CA ARG A 32 -11.63 15.70 3.50
C ARG A 32 -10.51 15.37 2.52
N ARG A 33 -9.28 15.13 3.01
CA ARG A 33 -8.14 14.73 2.17
C ARG A 33 -8.39 13.39 1.46
N VAL A 34 -8.97 12.42 2.17
CA VAL A 34 -9.34 11.12 1.60
C VAL A 34 -10.47 11.24 0.58
N THR A 35 -11.49 12.05 0.88
CA THR A 35 -12.66 12.22 0.00
C THR A 35 -12.32 12.97 -1.29
N ALA A 36 -11.42 13.95 -1.24
CA ALA A 36 -10.97 14.68 -2.42
C ALA A 36 -10.26 13.78 -3.45
N ARG A 37 -9.45 12.81 -2.98
CA ARG A 37 -8.75 11.84 -3.84
C ARG A 37 -9.71 10.93 -4.62
N ARG A 38 -10.89 10.60 -4.05
CA ARG A 38 -11.90 9.77 -4.73
C ARG A 38 -12.59 10.45 -5.91
N ARG A 39 -12.65 11.79 -5.95
CA ARG A 39 -13.42 12.51 -6.99
C ARG A 39 -12.64 12.82 -8.27
N ILE A 40 -11.31 12.69 -8.26
CA ILE A 40 -10.48 13.03 -9.42
C ILE A 40 -10.41 11.86 -10.45
N GLY A 41 -10.88 10.65 -10.10
CA GLY A 41 -10.79 9.46 -10.96
C GLY A 41 -11.95 9.20 -11.94
N ALA A 42 -12.96 10.07 -12.07
CA ALA A 42 -14.20 9.73 -12.79
C ALA A 42 -14.64 10.72 -13.90
N VAL A 43 -13.77 11.62 -14.36
CA VAL A 43 -14.12 12.58 -15.44
C VAL A 43 -13.01 12.63 -16.47
N GLY A 44 -12.98 11.65 -17.38
CA GLY A 44 -12.04 11.67 -18.49
C GLY A 44 -12.08 10.40 -19.32
N GLY A 45 -13.03 10.30 -20.26
CA GLY A 45 -12.92 9.30 -21.33
C GLY A 45 -14.23 8.74 -21.86
N SER A 46 -15.06 9.56 -22.51
CA SER A 46 -16.09 9.05 -23.44
C SER A 46 -16.26 10.02 -24.61
N THR A 47 -15.26 10.07 -25.48
CA THR A 47 -15.38 10.66 -26.82
C THR A 47 -14.92 9.67 -27.87
N ALA A 48 -15.82 9.40 -28.82
CA ALA A 48 -15.61 8.86 -30.17
C ALA A 48 -15.34 7.35 -30.33
N VAL A 49 -16.40 6.60 -30.71
CA VAL A 49 -16.33 5.65 -31.83
C VAL A 49 -17.65 5.71 -32.61
N LEU A 50 -17.62 6.36 -33.77
CA LEU A 50 -18.61 6.24 -34.84
C LEU A 50 -17.84 5.79 -36.09
N ALA A 51 -18.03 4.57 -36.57
CA ALA A 51 -17.93 4.23 -38.00
C ALA A 51 -18.40 2.79 -38.29
N VAL A 52 -19.26 2.71 -39.30
CA VAL A 52 -20.09 1.62 -39.80
C VAL A 52 -19.34 0.67 -40.76
N LEU A 53 -19.63 -0.64 -40.70
CA LEU A 53 -19.51 -1.63 -41.79
C LEU A 53 -20.70 -2.62 -41.68
N VAL A 54 -21.83 -2.41 -42.37
CA VAL A 54 -22.21 -2.87 -43.72
C VAL A 54 -22.11 -4.39 -43.97
N THR A 55 -23.28 -5.04 -43.87
CA THR A 55 -23.82 -6.24 -44.58
C THR A 55 -23.29 -7.65 -44.33
N GLY A 56 -24.20 -8.55 -43.89
CA GLY A 56 -24.02 -10.02 -44.03
C GLY A 56 -24.98 -10.95 -43.26
N VAL A 57 -26.30 -10.86 -43.51
CA VAL A 57 -27.36 -11.89 -43.41
C VAL A 57 -27.34 -12.95 -42.28
N GLY A 58 -28.31 -12.84 -41.36
CA GLY A 58 -28.80 -13.93 -40.52
C GLY A 58 -30.21 -13.63 -39.99
N PHE A 59 -31.22 -14.32 -40.54
CA PHE A 59 -32.63 -14.25 -40.12
C PHE A 59 -32.84 -14.92 -38.75
N GLY A 60 -33.62 -14.30 -37.85
CA GLY A 60 -34.21 -15.02 -36.71
C GLY A 60 -34.64 -14.19 -35.50
N ALA A 61 -35.80 -13.52 -35.61
CA ALA A 61 -36.79 -13.20 -34.57
C ALA A 61 -36.33 -12.73 -33.17
N GLY A 62 -36.66 -11.48 -32.84
CA GLY A 62 -36.68 -10.97 -31.46
C GLY A 62 -36.84 -9.46 -31.40
N TRP A 63 -38.06 -8.98 -31.63
CA TRP A 63 -38.48 -7.60 -31.39
C TRP A 63 -38.08 -7.14 -30.00
N PHE A 64 -37.49 -5.95 -29.85
CA PHE A 64 -37.87 -4.94 -28.83
C PHE A 64 -37.24 -3.59 -29.23
N GLU A 65 -38.10 -2.63 -29.56
CA GLU A 65 -37.78 -1.21 -29.71
C GLU A 65 -37.55 -0.56 -28.33
N PRO A 66 -36.83 0.58 -28.28
CA PRO A 66 -36.45 1.25 -27.05
C PRO A 66 -37.49 2.31 -26.66
N GLU A 67 -37.98 2.28 -25.42
CA GLU A 67 -38.72 3.42 -24.86
C GLU A 67 -37.85 4.16 -23.85
N VAL A 68 -37.54 5.41 -24.19
CA VAL A 68 -37.01 6.43 -23.29
C VAL A 68 -38.19 6.99 -22.49
N SER A 69 -38.14 6.92 -21.17
CA SER A 69 -38.99 7.78 -20.33
C SER A 69 -38.30 8.15 -19.02
N THR A 70 -37.85 9.39 -18.98
CA THR A 70 -37.43 10.14 -17.79
C THR A 70 -38.64 10.45 -16.91
N ARG A 71 -38.64 10.06 -15.63
CA ARG A 71 -39.38 10.81 -14.59
C ARG A 71 -38.85 10.55 -13.18
N ALA A 72 -38.76 11.65 -12.42
CA ALA A 72 -38.25 11.76 -11.06
C ALA A 72 -39.35 11.66 -9.98
N ASP A 73 -38.88 11.58 -8.73
CA ASP A 73 -39.51 11.86 -7.40
C ASP A 73 -39.99 10.69 -6.49
N PRO A 74 -39.97 10.87 -5.14
CA PRO A 74 -39.46 9.91 -4.14
C PRO A 74 -40.53 9.53 -3.05
N PRO A 75 -40.14 9.21 -1.79
CA PRO A 75 -40.19 7.91 -1.11
C PRO A 75 -41.52 7.61 -0.36
N PRO A 76 -41.65 6.44 0.31
CA PRO A 76 -41.66 6.53 1.78
C PRO A 76 -40.97 5.37 2.53
N SER A 77 -40.62 5.71 3.77
CA SER A 77 -39.92 4.92 4.78
C SER A 77 -40.68 3.75 5.40
N ALA A 78 -39.88 2.89 6.02
CA ALA A 78 -40.13 2.10 7.23
C ALA A 78 -40.81 0.71 7.08
N SER A 79 -40.03 -0.34 7.33
CA SER A 79 -40.07 -1.07 8.61
C SER A 79 -39.01 -2.19 8.64
N ALA A 80 -38.13 -2.18 9.65
CA ALA A 80 -37.54 -3.38 10.25
C ALA A 80 -38.30 -3.64 11.58
N PRO A 81 -38.11 -4.74 12.33
CA PRO A 81 -37.15 -5.85 12.20
C PRO A 81 -37.77 -7.25 12.45
N GLU A 82 -37.11 -8.33 12.03
CA GLU A 82 -37.15 -9.64 12.73
C GLU A 82 -36.09 -10.58 12.15
N GLY A 83 -35.12 -11.00 12.98
CA GLY A 83 -34.22 -12.11 12.66
C GLY A 83 -34.88 -13.45 12.96
N PRO A 84 -34.44 -14.57 12.34
CA PRO A 84 -33.54 -15.47 13.07
C PRO A 84 -32.50 -16.25 12.23
N GLU A 85 -31.38 -16.54 12.91
CA GLU A 85 -30.40 -17.66 12.82
C GLU A 85 -29.57 -17.96 11.54
N PRO A 86 -28.28 -18.32 11.70
CA PRO A 86 -27.34 -18.51 10.60
C PRO A 86 -27.46 -19.93 10.01
N ARG A 87 -27.80 -20.00 8.72
CA ARG A 87 -27.62 -21.22 7.92
C ARG A 87 -26.29 -21.15 7.19
N SER A 88 -25.32 -21.93 7.64
CA SER A 88 -24.16 -22.31 6.83
C SER A 88 -24.64 -23.15 5.65
N GLY A 89 -24.43 -22.66 4.44
CA GLY A 89 -24.73 -23.35 3.19
C GLY A 89 -24.25 -22.49 2.02
N GLY A 90 -23.15 -22.91 1.40
CA GLY A 90 -22.37 -22.09 0.47
C GLY A 90 -23.13 -21.68 -0.79
N ALA A 91 -22.74 -20.51 -1.29
CA ALA A 91 -22.76 -20.10 -2.68
C ALA A 91 -21.92 -18.82 -2.79
N ASP A 92 -21.01 -18.83 -3.75
CA ASP A 92 -20.54 -17.65 -4.49
C ASP A 92 -20.21 -16.40 -3.66
N GLU A 93 -18.94 -16.27 -3.27
CA GLU A 93 -18.43 -15.03 -2.69
C GLU A 93 -18.48 -13.93 -3.75
N ALA A 94 -19.53 -13.12 -3.63
CA ALA A 94 -19.65 -11.80 -4.21
C ALA A 94 -18.37 -10.99 -3.97
N PRO A 95 -17.94 -10.13 -4.90
CA PRO A 95 -16.69 -9.40 -4.77
C PRO A 95 -16.76 -8.46 -3.56
N THR A 96 -16.07 -8.84 -2.49
CA THR A 96 -15.88 -8.01 -1.30
C THR A 96 -15.08 -6.77 -1.70
N MET A 97 -15.53 -5.58 -1.28
CA MET A 97 -14.98 -4.24 -1.57
C MET A 97 -13.59 -3.97 -0.94
N LEU A 98 -12.72 -4.98 -0.87
CA LEU A 98 -11.35 -4.93 -0.37
C LEU A 98 -10.30 -5.37 -1.39
N SER A 99 -10.69 -5.58 -2.64
CA SER A 99 -9.73 -5.85 -3.72
C SER A 99 -8.99 -4.56 -4.10
N VAL A 100 -7.81 -4.36 -3.51
CA VAL A 100 -6.81 -3.42 -4.00
C VAL A 100 -6.54 -3.72 -5.48
N PRO A 101 -6.55 -2.74 -6.39
CA PRO A 101 -6.16 -2.98 -7.78
C PRO A 101 -4.66 -3.29 -7.83
N GLY A 102 -4.32 -4.56 -7.94
CA GLY A 102 -2.94 -5.05 -7.93
C GLY A 102 -2.88 -6.57 -7.85
N GLY A 103 -3.73 -7.26 -8.61
CA GLY A 103 -3.74 -8.71 -8.71
C GLY A 103 -2.60 -9.23 -9.58
N GLY A 104 -1.39 -9.23 -9.04
CA GLY A 104 -0.36 -10.21 -9.39
C GLY A 104 -0.38 -11.30 -8.32
N THR A 105 -0.27 -12.56 -8.73
CA THR A 105 -0.34 -13.77 -7.90
C THR A 105 0.31 -13.58 -6.52
N SER A 106 -0.48 -13.79 -5.46
CA SER A 106 -0.06 -14.01 -4.07
C SER A 106 1.43 -13.78 -3.81
N SER A 107 1.81 -12.57 -3.44
CA SER A 107 3.15 -12.32 -2.92
C SER A 107 3.39 -13.26 -1.75
N GLU A 108 4.24 -14.27 -1.93
CA GLU A 108 4.58 -15.26 -0.90
C GLU A 108 5.20 -14.58 0.35
N CYS A 109 5.61 -13.32 0.19
CA CYS A 109 6.24 -12.46 1.19
C CYS A 109 5.33 -11.82 2.21
N GLY A 110 4.03 -12.12 2.17
CA GLY A 110 3.07 -11.53 3.08
C GLY A 110 2.92 -10.01 2.90
N PRO A 111 2.19 -9.34 3.80
CA PRO A 111 2.01 -7.90 3.72
C PRO A 111 3.32 -7.15 4.02
N PRO A 112 3.53 -5.96 3.43
CA PRO A 112 4.71 -5.14 3.72
C PRO A 112 4.77 -4.75 5.20
N ASP A 113 5.97 -4.80 5.78
CA ASP A 113 6.22 -4.36 7.16
C ASP A 113 6.11 -2.84 7.23
N GLN A 114 5.15 -2.35 8.02
CA GLN A 114 4.79 -0.93 8.08
C GLN A 114 5.89 -0.06 8.67
N ARG A 115 6.70 -0.60 9.59
CA ARG A 115 7.82 0.16 10.15
C ARG A 115 8.91 0.31 9.09
N LEU A 116 9.30 -0.79 8.47
CA LEU A 116 10.31 -0.80 7.42
C LEU A 116 9.91 0.05 6.21
N ALA A 117 8.61 0.04 5.85
CA ALA A 117 8.05 0.93 4.83
C ALA A 117 8.14 2.40 5.21
N GLY A 118 7.92 2.73 6.49
CA GLY A 118 8.07 4.08 7.04
C GLY A 118 9.49 4.59 6.86
N GLU A 119 10.49 3.89 7.40
CA GLU A 119 11.91 4.28 7.32
C GLU A 119 12.35 4.41 5.85
N LEU A 120 11.99 3.44 4.99
CA LEU A 120 12.33 3.52 3.56
C LEU A 120 11.66 4.71 2.86
N SER A 121 10.45 5.10 3.26
CA SER A 121 9.74 6.24 2.67
C SER A 121 10.35 7.61 3.04
N GLU A 122 10.99 7.70 4.21
CA GLU A 122 11.71 8.90 4.65
C GLU A 122 13.00 9.09 3.83
N GLU A 123 13.65 7.99 3.48
CA GLU A 123 14.85 7.95 2.64
C GLU A 123 14.58 8.14 1.14
N LEU A 124 13.33 8.01 0.69
CA LEU A 124 12.92 8.13 -0.71
C LEU A 124 12.04 9.40 -0.91
N PRO A 125 12.61 10.55 -1.32
CA PRO A 125 11.90 11.82 -1.45
C PRO A 125 10.68 11.82 -2.37
N GLU A 126 10.59 10.85 -3.27
CA GLU A 126 9.49 10.72 -4.24
C GLU A 126 8.35 9.83 -3.75
N VAL A 127 8.62 8.96 -2.78
CA VAL A 127 7.62 8.08 -2.16
C VAL A 127 6.75 8.85 -1.20
N SER A 128 7.33 9.86 -0.54
CA SER A 128 6.76 10.59 0.59
C SER A 128 5.41 11.28 0.29
N GLU A 129 5.03 11.41 -0.99
CA GLU A 129 3.83 12.14 -1.40
C GLU A 129 2.61 11.25 -1.75
N ALA A 130 2.77 9.97 -2.11
CA ALA A 130 1.61 9.22 -2.65
C ALA A 130 1.66 7.68 -2.72
N SER A 131 2.82 7.01 -2.64
CA SER A 131 2.89 5.57 -2.96
C SER A 131 2.64 4.70 -1.73
N ALA A 132 1.61 3.84 -1.79
CA ALA A 132 1.44 2.80 -0.79
C ALA A 132 2.54 1.73 -0.95
N PRO A 133 3.06 1.16 0.16
CA PRO A 133 4.00 0.06 0.06
C PRO A 133 3.31 -1.15 -0.58
N VAL A 134 4.03 -1.82 -1.47
CA VAL A 134 3.60 -3.06 -2.13
C VAL A 134 4.42 -4.23 -1.57
N ALA A 135 3.84 -5.42 -1.62
CA ALA A 135 4.53 -6.62 -1.20
C ALA A 135 5.71 -6.92 -2.13
N ALA A 136 6.84 -7.35 -1.55
CA ALA A 136 7.99 -7.77 -2.34
C ALA A 136 7.67 -9.04 -3.14
N ALA A 137 8.29 -9.16 -4.32
CA ALA A 137 8.14 -10.34 -5.17
C ALA A 137 8.88 -11.57 -4.61
N ASP A 138 10.05 -11.36 -3.99
CA ASP A 138 10.91 -12.41 -3.45
C ASP A 138 11.32 -12.06 -2.02
N CYS A 139 11.33 -13.05 -1.13
CA CYS A 139 11.72 -12.87 0.26
C CYS A 139 12.26 -14.18 0.85
N PRO A 140 13.34 -14.10 1.63
CA PRO A 140 13.75 -15.19 2.50
C PRO A 140 12.68 -15.48 3.57
N PRO A 141 12.64 -16.71 4.11
CA PRO A 141 11.82 -17.00 5.27
C PRO A 141 12.19 -16.08 6.44
N GLU A 142 11.19 -15.65 7.20
CA GLU A 142 11.33 -14.75 8.36
C GLU A 142 11.85 -13.34 8.04
N ALA A 143 12.03 -13.01 6.77
CA ALA A 143 12.41 -11.67 6.36
C ALA A 143 11.22 -10.71 6.50
N LYS A 144 11.53 -9.48 6.92
CA LYS A 144 10.60 -8.36 6.82
C LYS A 144 10.86 -7.64 5.50
N THR A 145 9.82 -7.31 4.76
CA THR A 145 9.98 -6.66 3.46
C THR A 145 9.07 -5.45 3.34
N ALA A 146 9.54 -4.46 2.58
CA ALA A 146 8.71 -3.36 2.10
C ALA A 146 9.20 -2.98 0.71
N SER A 147 8.31 -2.54 -0.17
CA SER A 147 8.73 -2.06 -1.48
C SER A 147 7.82 -0.97 -2.00
N PHE A 148 8.35 -0.14 -2.89
CA PHE A 148 7.63 0.98 -3.50
C PHE A 148 7.83 0.98 -5.02
N GLN A 149 6.74 1.21 -5.74
CA GLN A 149 6.80 1.49 -7.18
C GLN A 149 7.10 2.98 -7.39
N LEU A 150 8.16 3.26 -8.15
CA LEU A 150 8.70 4.60 -8.37
C LEU A 150 8.68 4.95 -9.86
N SER A 151 8.51 6.24 -10.14
CA SER A 151 8.62 6.80 -11.48
C SER A 151 9.25 8.19 -11.40
N ARG A 152 10.52 8.28 -11.78
CA ARG A 152 11.36 9.48 -11.75
C ARG A 152 11.90 9.77 -13.15
N GLY A 153 11.22 10.66 -13.87
CA GLY A 153 11.64 11.05 -15.22
C GLY A 153 11.71 9.82 -16.14
N GLN A 154 12.92 9.39 -16.52
CA GLN A 154 13.14 8.20 -17.35
C GLN A 154 13.40 6.91 -16.55
N ALA A 155 13.54 6.99 -15.24
CA ALA A 155 13.71 5.83 -14.36
C ALA A 155 12.34 5.41 -13.80
N SER A 156 11.84 4.24 -14.17
CA SER A 156 10.66 3.63 -13.57
C SER A 156 11.00 2.23 -13.11
N GLY A 157 10.51 1.85 -11.93
CA GLY A 157 10.90 0.59 -11.31
C GLY A 157 10.40 0.42 -9.90
N ASN A 158 10.85 -0.65 -9.27
CA ASN A 158 10.58 -0.98 -7.88
C ASN A 158 11.85 -0.80 -7.04
N VAL A 159 11.70 -0.20 -5.85
CA VAL A 159 12.73 -0.25 -4.80
C VAL A 159 12.17 -1.10 -3.65
N ALA A 160 12.84 -2.20 -3.35
CA ALA A 160 12.49 -3.14 -2.30
C ALA A 160 13.58 -3.21 -1.24
N VAL A 161 13.17 -3.25 0.02
CA VAL A 161 14.04 -3.53 1.15
C VAL A 161 13.64 -4.86 1.78
N VAL A 162 14.64 -5.67 2.12
CA VAL A 162 14.51 -6.97 2.76
C VAL A 162 15.41 -6.98 3.99
N LEU A 163 14.82 -7.19 5.16
CA LEU A 163 15.54 -7.29 6.43
C LEU A 163 15.50 -8.74 6.91
N SER A 164 16.61 -9.45 6.72
CA SER A 164 16.77 -10.88 7.04
C SER A 164 17.30 -11.08 8.47
N PRO A 165 17.19 -12.30 9.04
CA PRO A 165 17.84 -12.64 10.31
C PRO A 165 19.37 -12.55 10.22
N ALA A 166 20.04 -12.32 11.36
CA ALA A 166 21.49 -12.08 11.43
C ALA A 166 22.39 -13.20 10.86
N ALA A 167 21.91 -14.45 10.85
CA ALA A 167 22.66 -15.59 10.29
C ALA A 167 22.86 -15.52 8.77
N ALA A 168 22.16 -14.60 8.08
CA ALA A 168 22.33 -14.34 6.66
C ALA A 168 23.41 -13.28 6.37
N ALA A 169 23.74 -12.40 7.34
CA ALA A 169 24.54 -11.20 7.10
C ALA A 169 25.99 -11.50 6.68
N PRO A 170 26.56 -10.74 5.70
CA PRO A 170 27.95 -10.91 5.31
C PRO A 170 28.91 -10.66 6.47
N ASP A 171 30.01 -11.41 6.53
CA ASP A 171 31.03 -11.29 7.58
C ASP A 171 31.78 -9.94 7.53
N GLY A 172 31.62 -9.16 6.45
CA GLY A 172 32.14 -7.80 6.31
C GLY A 172 31.12 -6.75 6.76
N GLY A 173 31.55 -5.76 7.54
CA GLY A 173 30.70 -4.64 7.96
C GLY A 173 30.46 -3.57 6.88
N ASP A 174 31.04 -3.74 5.69
CA ASP A 174 30.97 -2.76 4.60
C ASP A 174 29.80 -3.08 3.65
N ALA A 175 29.25 -2.03 3.03
CA ALA A 175 28.17 -2.15 2.04
C ALA A 175 28.62 -2.82 0.74
N GLU A 176 28.15 -4.03 0.49
CA GLU A 176 28.35 -4.74 -0.76
C GLU A 176 27.36 -4.22 -1.81
N LEU A 177 27.84 -3.82 -2.98
CA LEU A 177 27.00 -3.37 -4.09
C LEU A 177 27.17 -4.31 -5.28
N GLU A 178 26.07 -4.86 -5.73
CA GLU A 178 25.99 -5.75 -6.88
C GLU A 178 25.13 -5.11 -7.99
N ARG A 179 25.57 -5.27 -9.25
CA ARG A 179 24.73 -4.95 -10.41
C ARG A 179 24.16 -6.24 -10.97
N LYS A 180 22.85 -6.24 -11.22
CA LYS A 180 22.13 -7.38 -11.77
C LYS A 180 22.07 -7.29 -13.30
N ASP A 181 21.88 -8.43 -13.96
CA ASP A 181 21.87 -8.53 -15.43
C ASP A 181 20.68 -7.80 -16.07
N ASP A 182 19.61 -7.57 -15.32
CA ASP A 182 18.42 -6.81 -15.72
C ASP A 182 18.60 -5.29 -15.64
N GLY A 183 19.79 -4.82 -15.28
CA GLY A 183 20.08 -3.40 -15.07
C GLY A 183 19.70 -2.90 -13.67
N GLY A 184 19.25 -3.80 -12.78
CA GLY A 184 19.03 -3.53 -11.37
C GLY A 184 20.33 -3.35 -10.59
N VAL A 185 20.19 -2.75 -9.41
CA VAL A 185 21.27 -2.59 -8.43
C VAL A 185 20.79 -3.12 -7.09
N GLU A 186 21.63 -3.87 -6.42
CA GLU A 186 21.38 -4.41 -5.09
C GLU A 186 22.50 -3.99 -4.16
N VAL A 187 22.15 -3.60 -2.94
CA VAL A 187 23.10 -3.28 -1.89
C VAL A 187 22.76 -4.08 -0.65
N THR A 188 23.74 -4.78 -0.10
CA THR A 188 23.60 -5.55 1.14
C THR A 188 24.52 -4.95 2.21
N VAL A 189 23.94 -4.69 3.38
CA VAL A 189 24.60 -4.06 4.53
C VAL A 189 24.16 -4.73 5.83
N ARG A 190 25.00 -4.66 6.87
CA ARG A 190 24.62 -5.04 8.23
C ARG A 190 23.96 -3.85 8.93
N ALA A 191 22.73 -4.03 9.37
CA ALA A 191 21.99 -3.05 10.16
C ALA A 191 22.54 -2.95 11.61
N SER A 192 22.26 -1.83 12.29
CA SER A 192 22.62 -1.59 13.70
C SER A 192 22.09 -2.67 14.65
N SER A 193 20.93 -3.26 14.32
CA SER A 193 20.36 -4.43 15.00
C SER A 193 21.16 -5.73 14.83
N GLY A 194 22.20 -5.75 13.99
CA GLY A 194 22.98 -6.94 13.63
C GLY A 194 22.34 -7.81 12.55
N ARG A 195 21.19 -7.38 12.03
CA ARG A 195 20.47 -8.04 10.93
C ARG A 195 21.09 -7.69 9.58
N GLU A 196 20.81 -8.51 8.57
CA GLU A 196 21.15 -8.17 7.20
C GLU A 196 20.04 -7.34 6.57
N LEU A 197 20.39 -6.21 5.98
CA LEU A 197 19.51 -5.40 5.16
C LEU A 197 19.97 -5.46 3.71
N THR A 198 19.10 -5.93 2.84
CA THR A 198 19.28 -5.90 1.38
C THR A 198 18.32 -4.88 0.78
N LEU A 199 18.86 -3.91 0.07
CA LEU A 199 18.11 -2.88 -0.66
C LEU A 199 18.31 -3.12 -2.15
N ARG A 200 17.22 -3.39 -2.86
CA ARG A 200 17.22 -3.70 -4.30
C ARG A 200 16.44 -2.65 -5.06
N SER A 201 17.00 -2.17 -6.16
CA SER A 201 16.33 -1.32 -7.14
C SER A 201 16.29 -2.02 -8.48
N SER A 202 15.08 -2.26 -9.00
CA SER A 202 14.82 -3.00 -10.24
C SER A 202 14.08 -2.11 -11.23
N PRO A 203 14.51 -2.00 -12.50
CA PRO A 203 13.80 -1.22 -13.52
C PRO A 203 12.60 -1.98 -14.09
N ASP A 204 11.54 -1.27 -14.49
CA ASP A 204 10.34 -1.90 -15.07
C ASP A 204 10.52 -2.28 -16.55
N SER A 205 11.30 -1.51 -17.32
CA SER A 205 11.47 -1.74 -18.76
C SER A 205 12.74 -1.11 -19.34
N GLY A 206 13.86 -1.82 -19.30
CA GLY A 206 15.10 -1.51 -20.05
C GLY A 206 15.74 -0.12 -19.81
N GLY A 207 15.19 0.66 -18.88
CA GLY A 207 15.68 1.95 -18.43
C GLY A 207 16.54 1.83 -17.18
N PRO A 208 17.08 2.95 -16.68
CA PRO A 208 17.88 2.94 -15.45
C PRO A 208 17.01 2.60 -14.24
N ALA A 209 17.54 1.76 -13.35
CA ALA A 209 16.91 1.49 -12.06
C ALA A 209 16.80 2.78 -11.23
N PRO A 210 15.66 3.04 -10.55
CA PRO A 210 15.52 4.18 -9.66
C PRO A 210 16.64 4.22 -8.61
N TYR A 211 17.19 5.40 -8.29
CA TYR A 211 18.20 5.54 -7.23
C TYR A 211 19.49 4.70 -7.42
N ALA A 212 19.77 4.13 -8.61
CA ALA A 212 20.92 3.24 -8.83
C ALA A 212 22.26 3.82 -8.34
N GLY A 213 22.48 5.13 -8.50
CA GLY A 213 23.70 5.81 -8.04
C GLY A 213 23.70 6.24 -6.57
N GLN A 214 22.57 6.15 -5.88
CA GLN A 214 22.35 6.61 -4.50
C GLN A 214 22.02 5.44 -3.55
N LEU A 215 21.82 4.24 -4.09
CA LEU A 215 21.31 3.09 -3.36
C LEU A 215 22.21 2.70 -2.18
N ARG A 216 23.53 2.83 -2.33
CA ARG A 216 24.48 2.58 -1.25
C ARG A 216 24.30 3.55 -0.08
N ASP A 217 24.29 4.84 -0.36
CA ASP A 217 24.15 5.87 0.67
C ASP A 217 22.80 5.74 1.40
N ILE A 218 21.74 5.38 0.68
CA ILE A 218 20.41 5.10 1.26
C ILE A 218 20.47 3.87 2.16
N ALA A 219 21.04 2.76 1.68
CA ALA A 219 21.14 1.53 2.45
C ALA A 219 21.94 1.72 3.75
N GLU A 220 23.04 2.48 3.71
CA GLU A 220 23.85 2.78 4.89
C GLU A 220 23.11 3.63 5.93
N ARG A 221 22.34 4.65 5.50
CA ARG A 221 21.52 5.46 6.43
C ARG A 221 20.42 4.60 7.07
N LEU A 222 19.68 3.86 6.24
CA LEU A 222 18.61 2.98 6.70
C LEU A 222 19.12 1.89 7.64
N ALA A 223 20.30 1.32 7.37
CA ALA A 223 20.96 0.37 8.25
C ALA A 223 21.33 0.96 9.62
N GLY A 224 21.65 2.26 9.67
CA GLY A 224 21.91 2.98 10.92
C GLY A 224 20.69 3.05 11.84
N GLU A 225 19.49 3.14 11.27
CA GLU A 225 18.22 3.33 11.98
C GLU A 225 17.55 2.02 12.44
N LEU A 226 17.91 0.89 11.81
CA LEU A 226 17.28 -0.43 12.01
C LEU A 226 18.03 -1.35 12.96
#